data_AF-A0A0N4W5E1-F1
#
_entry.id   AF-A0A0N4W5E1-F1
#
_cell.length_a   1.000
_cell.length_b   1.000
_cell.length_c   1.000
_cell.angle_alpha   90.00
_cell.angle_beta   90.00
_cell.angle_gamma   90.00
#
_symmetry.space_group_name_H-M   'P 1'
#
loop_
_entity.id
_entity.type
_entity.pdbx_description
1 polymer ?
#
loop_
_entity_poly.entity_id
_entity_poly.type
_entity_poly.pdbx_seq_one_letter_code
_entity_poly.pdbx_strand_id
1 'polypeptide(L)'
;MFDRKLKIQVGKGVRQGDTISPKLFTAALQYAMLNLNWEERGYPVNGKKVNNLRFTDVIVLISSSRAEMEKVVNEFNAVSRRIGVEMNMSKTQLMVNR
;
A
#
# COMPACT_ATOMS: atom_id res chain seq x y z
N MET A 1 -23.73 -15.56 -28.73
CA MET A 1 -24.31 -14.40 -28.00
C MET A 1 -23.27 -13.50 -27.31
N PHE A 2 -21.97 -13.88 -27.25
CA PHE A 2 -20.92 -13.08 -26.56
C PHE A 2 -19.84 -12.45 -27.45
N ASP A 3 -19.96 -12.50 -28.79
CA ASP A 3 -18.91 -12.02 -29.71
C ASP A 3 -18.85 -10.51 -29.96
N ARG A 4 -19.60 -9.70 -29.20
CA ARG A 4 -19.43 -8.24 -29.27
C ARG A 4 -18.24 -7.83 -28.41
N LYS A 5 -17.10 -7.53 -29.07
CA LYS A 5 -15.95 -6.86 -28.44
C LYS A 5 -16.36 -5.46 -27.96
N LEU A 6 -16.80 -5.38 -26.70
CA LEU A 6 -16.99 -4.11 -25.99
C LEU A 6 -15.62 -3.49 -25.73
N LYS A 7 -15.33 -2.37 -26.41
CA LYS A 7 -14.14 -1.56 -26.12
C LYS A 7 -14.43 -0.66 -24.93
N ILE A 8 -14.05 -1.12 -23.74
CA ILE A 8 -14.07 -0.31 -22.52
C ILE A 8 -12.72 0.39 -22.40
N GLN A 9 -12.71 1.73 -22.34
CA GLN A 9 -11.47 2.45 -22.04
C GLN A 9 -11.12 2.26 -20.56
N VAL A 10 -9.94 1.73 -20.30
CA VAL A 10 -9.41 1.59 -18.93
C VAL A 10 -8.76 2.91 -18.53
N GLY A 11 -9.28 3.55 -17.47
CA GLY A 11 -8.74 4.82 -16.97
C GLY A 11 -7.53 4.62 -16.03
N LYS A 12 -7.67 3.77 -15.00
CA LYS A 12 -6.62 3.43 -14.04
C LYS A 12 -6.65 1.93 -13.76
N GLY A 13 -5.49 1.31 -13.70
CA GLY A 13 -5.34 -0.11 -13.38
C GLY A 13 -4.35 -0.82 -14.29
N VAL A 14 -4.04 -2.06 -13.93
CA VAL A 14 -3.19 -2.97 -14.70
C VAL A 14 -4.02 -4.18 -15.14
N ARG A 15 -3.64 -4.83 -16.24
CA ARG A 15 -4.40 -5.96 -16.78
C ARG A 15 -4.23 -7.20 -15.90
N GLN A 16 -5.32 -7.73 -15.35
CA GLN A 16 -5.28 -9.00 -14.61
C GLN A 16 -4.89 -10.16 -15.54
N GLY A 17 -4.02 -11.05 -15.05
CA GLY A 17 -3.50 -12.18 -15.82
C GLY A 17 -2.33 -11.84 -16.75
N ASP A 18 -1.92 -10.57 -16.82
CA ASP A 18 -0.70 -10.17 -17.54
C ASP A 18 0.53 -10.34 -16.64
N THR A 19 1.59 -10.92 -17.20
CA THR A 19 2.84 -11.22 -16.49
C THR A 19 3.55 -9.97 -15.97
N ILE A 20 3.38 -8.80 -16.59
CA ILE A 20 4.05 -7.56 -16.14
C ILE A 20 3.26 -6.82 -15.07
N SER A 21 1.94 -7.02 -15.00
CA SER A 21 1.04 -6.27 -14.11
C SER A 21 1.44 -6.30 -12.64
N PRO A 22 1.89 -7.43 -12.05
CA PRO A 22 2.35 -7.43 -10.67
C PRO A 22 3.53 -6.47 -10.43
N LYS A 23 4.50 -6.42 -11.35
CA LYS A 23 5.67 -5.55 -11.22
C LYS A 23 5.29 -4.07 -11.30
N LEU A 24 4.40 -3.71 -12.24
CA LEU A 24 3.90 -2.35 -12.37
C LEU A 24 3.13 -1.91 -11.12
N PHE A 25 2.29 -2.79 -10.58
CA PHE A 25 1.56 -2.52 -9.35
C PHE A 25 2.50 -2.33 -8.15
N THR A 26 3.48 -3.22 -7.98
CA THR A 26 4.49 -3.07 -6.92
C THR A 26 5.32 -1.78 -7.08
N ALA A 27 5.66 -1.38 -8.31
CA ALA A 27 6.38 -0.12 -8.56
C ALA A 27 5.54 1.11 -8.15
N ALA A 28 4.24 1.11 -8.45
CA ALA A 28 3.33 2.17 -8.02
C ALA A 28 3.22 2.24 -6.48
N LEU A 29 3.08 1.10 -5.80
CA LEU A 29 3.08 1.03 -4.34
C LEU A 29 4.42 1.53 -3.75
N GLN A 30 5.54 1.14 -4.35
CA GLN A 30 6.86 1.60 -3.93
C GLN A 30 6.98 3.13 -4.05
N TYR A 31 6.48 3.71 -5.14
CA TYR A 31 6.41 5.16 -5.31
C TYR A 31 5.59 5.82 -4.20
N ALA A 32 4.40 5.30 -3.87
CA ALA A 32 3.60 5.85 -2.77
C ALA A 32 4.35 5.82 -1.43
N MET A 33 5.07 4.75 -1.17
CA MET A 33 5.81 4.58 0.06
C MET A 33 7.06 5.47 0.17
N LEU A 34 7.74 5.75 -0.93
CA LEU A 34 8.90 6.66 -0.96
C LEU A 34 8.51 8.12 -0.69
N ASN A 35 7.24 8.48 -0.92
CA ASN A 35 6.72 9.81 -0.65
C ASN A 35 6.36 10.05 0.84
N LEU A 36 6.58 9.07 1.71
CA LEU A 36 6.36 9.19 3.16
C LEU A 36 7.69 9.40 3.88
N ASN A 37 7.70 10.26 4.90
CA ASN A 37 8.86 10.44 5.76
C ASN A 37 8.93 9.30 6.80
N TRP A 38 10.00 8.52 6.75
CA TRP A 38 10.20 7.34 7.60
C TRP A 38 11.31 7.49 8.65
N GLU A 39 12.16 8.53 8.59
CA GLU A 39 13.39 8.63 9.40
C GLU A 39 13.14 8.47 10.90
N GLU A 40 12.06 9.08 11.38
CA GLU A 40 11.72 9.05 12.80
C GLU A 40 10.63 8.03 13.16
N ARG A 41 10.12 7.26 12.20
CA ARG A 41 8.93 6.41 12.41
C ARG A 41 9.28 4.93 12.52
N GLY A 42 8.44 4.20 13.24
CA GLY A 42 8.52 2.75 13.34
C GLY A 42 8.98 2.27 14.71
N TYR A 43 9.12 0.95 14.80
CA TYR A 43 9.50 0.27 16.03
C TYR A 43 11.01 0.00 16.09
N PRO A 44 11.69 0.30 17.20
CA PRO A 44 13.13 0.05 17.33
C PRO A 44 13.41 -1.46 17.48
N VAL A 45 14.21 -2.00 16.58
CA VAL A 45 14.72 -3.38 16.62
C VAL A 45 16.24 -3.31 16.49
N ASN A 46 16.97 -3.70 17.53
CA ASN A 46 18.44 -3.68 17.58
C ASN A 46 19.04 -2.31 17.15
N GLY A 47 18.44 -1.21 17.63
CA GLY A 47 18.88 0.15 17.32
C GLY A 47 18.49 0.67 15.93
N LYS A 48 17.77 -0.11 15.12
CA LYS A 48 17.24 0.31 13.82
C LYS A 48 15.71 0.39 13.86
N LYS A 49 15.12 1.43 13.24
CA LYS A 49 13.67 1.54 13.14
C LYS A 49 13.14 0.67 12.00
N VAL A 50 12.19 -0.20 12.32
CA VAL A 50 11.42 -1.00 11.35
C VAL A 50 10.01 -0.42 11.28
N ASN A 51 9.60 0.01 10.10
CA ASN A 51 8.36 0.80 9.92
C ASN A 51 7.36 0.15 8.95
N ASN A 52 7.81 -0.74 8.07
CA ASN A 52 6.91 -1.48 7.19
C ASN A 52 7.53 -2.79 6.69
N LEU A 53 6.64 -3.73 6.34
CA LEU A 53 6.94 -4.94 5.56
C LEU A 53 5.97 -4.99 4.39
N ARG A 54 6.43 -5.45 3.23
CA ARG A 54 5.65 -5.42 1.99
C ARG A 54 5.82 -6.73 1.26
N PHE A 55 4.70 -7.38 0.92
CA PHE A 55 4.70 -8.59 0.12
C PHE A 55 3.51 -8.53 -0.84
N THR A 56 3.80 -8.58 -2.14
CA THR A 56 2.79 -8.41 -3.21
C THR A 56 1.95 -7.13 -2.99
N ASP A 57 0.66 -7.30 -2.73
CA ASP A 57 -0.37 -6.32 -2.46
C ASP A 57 -0.65 -6.14 -0.95
N VAL A 58 -0.01 -6.94 -0.10
CA VAL A 58 -0.12 -6.86 1.35
C VAL A 58 0.99 -5.98 1.92
N ILE A 59 0.59 -5.02 2.75
CA ILE A 59 1.48 -4.11 3.46
C ILE A 59 1.21 -4.23 4.95
N VAL A 60 2.28 -4.41 5.73
CA VAL A 60 2.25 -4.30 7.18
C VAL A 60 2.93 -3.00 7.57
N LEU A 61 2.22 -2.13 8.28
CA LEU A 61 2.76 -0.91 8.86
C LEU A 61 3.09 -1.18 10.34
N ILE A 62 4.24 -0.68 10.79
CA ILE A 62 4.77 -0.92 12.13
C ILE A 62 5.06 0.45 12.76
N SER A 63 4.63 0.62 14.00
CA SER A 63 4.72 1.88 14.73
C SER A 63 4.97 1.60 16.21
N SER A 64 5.63 2.53 16.90
CA SER A 64 5.84 2.45 18.35
C SER A 64 4.66 2.94 19.19
N SER A 65 3.69 3.63 18.56
CA SER A 65 2.52 4.16 19.27
C SER A 65 1.27 4.18 18.39
N ARG A 66 0.10 4.23 19.03
CA ARG A 66 -1.17 4.40 18.31
C ARG A 66 -1.23 5.74 17.56
N ALA A 67 -0.75 6.82 18.16
CA ALA A 67 -0.73 8.14 17.54
C ALA A 67 0.14 8.17 16.27
N GLU A 68 1.32 7.56 16.30
CA GLU A 68 2.16 7.41 15.12
C GLU A 68 1.48 6.52 14.06
N MET A 69 0.84 5.41 14.47
CA MET A 69 0.14 4.51 13.56
C MET A 69 -0.98 5.25 12.81
N GLU A 70 -1.82 5.98 13.53
CA GLU A 70 -2.93 6.76 12.94
C GLU A 70 -2.39 7.80 11.93
N LYS A 71 -1.28 8.47 12.25
CA LYS A 71 -0.63 9.41 11.32
C LYS A 71 -0.13 8.72 10.05
N VAL A 72 0.61 7.61 10.19
CA VAL A 72 1.17 6.87 9.04
C VAL A 72 0.06 6.33 8.13
N VAL A 73 -1.00 5.74 8.71
CA VAL A 73 -2.12 5.19 7.94
C VAL A 73 -2.84 6.28 7.15
N ASN A 74 -3.08 7.44 7.76
CA ASN A 74 -3.75 8.57 7.11
C ASN A 74 -2.91 9.15 5.96
N GLU A 75 -1.61 9.34 6.17
CA GLU A 75 -0.70 9.81 5.13
C GLU A 75 -0.58 8.79 3.98
N PHE A 76 -0.43 7.50 4.32
CA PHE A 76 -0.37 6.43 3.32
C PHE A 76 -1.65 6.33 2.47
N ASN A 77 -2.83 6.49 3.10
CA ASN A 77 -4.11 6.55 2.38
C ASN A 77 -4.13 7.72 1.37
N ALA A 78 -3.68 8.90 1.80
CA ALA A 78 -3.67 10.09 0.96
C ALA A 78 -2.77 9.92 -0.28
N VAL A 79 -1.57 9.33 -0.11
CA VAL A 79 -0.67 9.06 -1.24
C VAL A 79 -1.20 7.92 -2.12
N SER A 80 -1.75 6.85 -1.54
CA SER A 80 -2.32 5.72 -2.30
C SER A 80 -3.45 6.16 -3.23
N ARG A 81 -4.35 7.03 -2.75
CA ARG A 81 -5.45 7.56 -3.57
C ARG A 81 -4.95 8.35 -4.78
N ARG A 82 -3.84 9.08 -4.66
CA ARG A 82 -3.25 9.84 -5.78
C ARG A 82 -2.77 8.91 -6.91
N ILE A 83 -2.25 7.74 -6.55
CA ILE A 83 -1.83 6.72 -7.54
C ILE A 83 -2.98 5.79 -7.99
N GLY A 84 -4.22 6.06 -7.55
CA GLY A 84 -5.39 5.25 -7.93
C GLY A 84 -5.50 3.92 -7.17
N VAL A 85 -4.86 3.81 -6.01
CA VAL A 85 -4.96 2.64 -5.12
C VAL A 85 -5.81 3.01 -3.91
N GLU A 86 -6.69 2.10 -3.52
CA GLU A 86 -7.54 2.25 -2.33
C GLU A 86 -7.27 1.13 -1.33
N MET A 87 -7.19 1.49 -0.05
CA MET A 87 -7.02 0.50 1.02
C MET A 87 -8.33 -0.23 1.30
N ASN A 88 -8.26 -1.55 1.36
CA ASN A 88 -9.41 -2.35 1.75
C ASN A 88 -9.56 -2.36 3.27
N MET A 89 -10.44 -1.50 3.80
CA MET A 89 -10.65 -1.36 5.24
C MET A 89 -11.26 -2.61 5.89
N SER A 90 -12.07 -3.40 5.17
CA SER A 90 -12.67 -4.62 5.74
C SER A 90 -11.66 -5.75 5.91
N LYS A 91 -10.56 -5.73 5.13
CA LYS A 91 -9.44 -6.67 5.23
C LYS A 91 -8.30 -6.17 6.11
N THR A 92 -8.25 -4.87 6.42
CA THR A 92 -7.17 -4.28 7.22
C THR A 92 -7.40 -4.55 8.71
N GLN A 93 -6.38 -5.04 9.40
CA GLN A 93 -6.45 -5.36 10.83
C GLN A 93 -5.40 -4.57 11.62
N LEU A 94 -5.79 -4.08 12.79
CA LEU A 94 -4.87 -3.49 13.77
C LEU A 94 -4.44 -4.59 14.74
N MET A 95 -3.14 -4.86 14.79
CA MET A 95 -2.53 -5.76 15.77
C MET A 95 -1.76 -4.92 16.79
N VAL A 96 -1.94 -5.21 18.07
CA VAL A 96 -1.23 -4.56 19.17
C VAL A 96 -0.58 -5.62 20.02
N ASN A 97 0.70 -5.43 20.35
CA ASN A 97 1.35 -6.23 21.37
C ASN A 97 0.98 -5.67 22.75
N ARG A 98 0.70 -6.54 23.72
CA ARG A 98 0.39 -6.16 25.10
C ARG A 98 1.64 -6.23 25.97
#